data_AF-A0A1H1R4M1-F1
#
_entry.id   AF-A0A1H1R4M1-F1
#
_cell.length_a   1.000
_cell.length_b   1.000
_cell.length_c   1.000
_cell.angle_alpha   90.00
_cell.angle_beta   90.00
_cell.angle_gamma   90.00
#
_symmetry.space_group_name_H-M   'P 1'
#
loop_
_entity.id
_entity.type
_entity.pdbx_description
1 polymer ?
#
loop_
_entity_poly.entity_id
_entity_poly.type
_entity_poly.pdbx_seq_one_letter_code
_entity_poly.pdbx_strand_id
1 'polypeptide(L)'
;MIGLNRRHPGRLLAIPVLLLFTVLTACSGAGGQAPSSTPTPSAAAAVTVNSQPRSVVASGGELRLPVGGFGDQWNPLHADADADTRLITSTLLPRLFNDDGTGNPSPNPDYLSAVNATGDNPQVVTYTLNPGAVWGDGKAISAADFIADWQACNGQNVSFKCADTKGMAEVASVKQGSTAQQVVVTYRGAYDDWPSTFNTLLPAAGVKDPETFNDGWKSLTKVSDWTAGPFQVDRLDDREGLLTEKPNAEWWGDQPKLAQLTFRRFAAKDRINALKQNRIDAVDLTADSSKSAEISKIANCEVREASVPGGTSQFVATRRSLANYGAFGKSSVIWPDVGYLPPTS
;
A
#
# COMPACT_ATOMS: atom_id res chain seq x y z
N MET A 1 -23.92 -5.54 56.75
CA MET A 1 -24.43 -6.81 57.29
C MET A 1 -23.87 -7.90 56.37
N ILE A 2 -22.83 -8.65 56.75
CA ILE A 2 -22.91 -9.87 57.61
C ILE A 2 -24.03 -10.76 57.08
N GLY A 3 -23.87 -11.98 56.59
CA GLY A 3 -22.87 -13.04 56.65
C GLY A 3 -23.62 -14.28 56.14
N LEU A 4 -22.99 -15.19 55.40
CA LEU A 4 -22.39 -16.44 55.90
C LEU A 4 -23.10 -17.67 55.29
N ASN A 5 -22.27 -18.57 54.77
CA ASN A 5 -22.36 -20.03 54.88
C ASN A 5 -23.54 -20.82 54.26
N ARG A 6 -23.22 -21.73 53.33
CA ARG A 6 -22.81 -23.12 53.67
C ARG A 6 -22.31 -23.87 52.43
N ARG A 7 -21.12 -24.46 52.55
CA ARG A 7 -20.62 -25.59 51.73
C ARG A 7 -21.10 -26.90 52.35
N HIS A 8 -21.22 -27.96 51.53
CA HIS A 8 -20.78 -29.37 51.73
C HIS A 8 -21.60 -30.34 50.83
N PRO A 9 -21.18 -31.62 50.64
CA PRO A 9 -20.43 -32.05 49.46
C PRO A 9 -21.13 -33.22 48.73
N GLY A 10 -20.62 -33.65 47.58
CA GLY A 10 -21.13 -34.86 46.91
C GLY A 10 -20.12 -35.43 45.94
N ARG A 11 -19.62 -36.61 46.27
CA ARG A 11 -18.53 -37.37 45.63
C ARG A 11 -19.10 -38.47 44.74
N LEU A 12 -18.35 -38.82 43.68
CA LEU A 12 -18.35 -40.11 42.95
C LEU A 12 -19.60 -40.36 42.08
N LEU A 13 -19.60 -41.06 40.94
CA LEU A 13 -18.84 -42.22 40.47
C LEU A 13 -18.87 -42.25 38.93
N ALA A 14 -17.82 -42.80 38.31
CA ALA A 14 -17.81 -43.22 36.91
C ALA A 14 -18.72 -44.44 36.67
N ILE A 15 -19.16 -44.67 35.42
CA ILE A 15 -19.10 -45.95 34.68
C ILE A 15 -19.73 -45.77 33.28
N PRO A 16 -19.14 -46.35 32.23
CA PRO A 16 -19.51 -46.15 30.83
C PRO A 16 -20.63 -47.11 30.40
N VAL A 17 -21.47 -46.70 29.44
CA VAL A 17 -22.36 -47.62 28.73
C VAL A 17 -22.21 -47.37 27.24
N LEU A 18 -21.45 -48.28 26.62
CA LEU A 18 -21.49 -48.60 25.21
C LEU A 18 -22.78 -49.39 24.95
N LEU A 19 -23.65 -48.93 24.06
CA LEU A 19 -24.63 -49.81 23.42
C LEU A 19 -25.03 -49.26 22.03
N LEU A 20 -24.52 -49.98 21.04
CA LEU A 20 -24.95 -50.08 19.66
C LEU A 20 -26.48 -50.32 19.60
N PHE A 21 -27.20 -49.64 18.71
CA PHE A 21 -28.01 -50.27 17.65
C PHE A 21 -28.73 -49.20 16.80
N THR A 22 -28.53 -49.35 15.50
CA THR A 22 -29.15 -48.67 14.36
C THR A 22 -30.68 -48.80 14.34
N VAL A 23 -31.40 -47.71 14.02
CA VAL A 23 -32.74 -47.79 13.40
C VAL A 23 -32.90 -46.70 12.33
N LEU A 24 -33.49 -47.14 11.22
CA LEU A 24 -33.80 -46.46 9.97
C LEU A 24 -34.71 -45.22 10.10
N THR A 25 -34.54 -44.36 9.10
CA THR A 25 -35.41 -43.30 8.57
C THR A 25 -36.92 -43.44 8.78
N ALA A 26 -37.55 -42.35 9.23
CA ALA A 26 -38.87 -41.92 8.76
C ALA A 26 -39.03 -40.39 8.94
N CYS A 27 -39.36 -39.70 7.84
CA CYS A 27 -39.64 -38.27 7.80
C CYS A 27 -40.98 -37.92 8.45
N SER A 28 -41.04 -36.82 9.20
CA SER A 28 -42.02 -35.73 9.09
C SER A 28 -42.09 -34.92 10.38
N GLY A 29 -41.83 -33.62 10.31
CA GLY A 29 -41.90 -32.72 11.46
C GLY A 29 -41.65 -31.29 11.03
N ALA A 30 -42.75 -30.55 10.81
CA ALA A 30 -42.76 -29.10 10.74
C ALA A 30 -42.45 -28.51 12.12
N GLY A 31 -41.58 -27.50 12.18
CA GLY A 31 -41.30 -26.71 13.38
C GLY A 31 -40.20 -25.71 13.10
N GLY A 32 -40.55 -24.42 13.08
CA GLY A 32 -39.69 -23.33 12.65
C GLY A 32 -38.41 -23.15 13.47
N GLN A 33 -37.30 -22.86 12.77
CA GLN A 33 -36.10 -22.30 13.34
C GLN A 33 -35.76 -21.03 12.54
N ALA A 34 -35.62 -19.91 13.26
CA ALA A 34 -35.14 -18.64 12.71
C ALA A 34 -33.76 -18.84 12.04
N PRO A 35 -33.48 -18.17 10.91
CA PRO A 35 -32.15 -18.25 10.31
C PRO A 35 -31.15 -17.57 11.24
N SER A 36 -30.34 -18.39 11.93
CA SER A 36 -29.08 -17.97 12.51
C SER A 36 -28.12 -17.65 11.37
N SER A 37 -28.01 -16.37 11.00
CA SER A 37 -26.96 -15.86 10.13
C SER A 37 -25.64 -15.92 10.87
N THR A 38 -24.95 -17.06 10.77
CA THR A 38 -23.51 -17.10 10.97
C THR A 38 -22.89 -16.24 9.86
N PRO A 39 -22.12 -15.19 10.15
CA PRO A 39 -21.39 -14.51 9.10
C PRO A 39 -20.40 -15.51 8.51
N THR A 40 -20.62 -15.88 7.25
CA THR A 40 -19.62 -16.59 6.45
C THR A 40 -18.34 -15.79 6.54
N PRO A 41 -17.18 -16.38 6.88
CA PRO A 41 -15.92 -15.68 6.79
C PRO A 41 -15.78 -15.17 5.36
N SER A 42 -15.68 -13.85 5.19
CA SER A 42 -15.29 -13.26 3.91
C SER A 42 -13.94 -13.86 3.57
N ALA A 43 -13.89 -14.69 2.52
CA ALA A 43 -12.64 -15.25 2.05
C ALA A 43 -11.72 -14.06 1.75
N ALA A 44 -10.60 -13.97 2.49
CA ALA A 44 -9.58 -12.97 2.20
C ALA A 44 -9.25 -13.06 0.71
N ALA A 45 -9.17 -11.90 0.05
CA ALA A 45 -8.73 -11.83 -1.33
C ALA A 45 -7.40 -12.58 -1.46
N ALA A 46 -7.36 -13.61 -2.32
CA ALA A 46 -6.12 -14.30 -2.60
C ALA A 46 -5.22 -13.32 -3.37
N VAL A 47 -4.18 -12.82 -2.72
CA VAL A 47 -3.17 -11.91 -3.29
C VAL A 47 -1.91 -12.72 -3.53
N THR A 48 -1.36 -12.64 -4.75
CA THR A 48 -0.13 -13.36 -5.11
C THR A 48 0.98 -12.37 -5.40
N VAL A 49 1.91 -12.21 -4.45
CA VAL A 49 3.10 -11.37 -4.61
C VAL A 49 4.40 -12.14 -4.39
N ASN A 50 4.33 -13.47 -4.21
CA ASN A 50 5.41 -14.29 -3.67
C ASN A 50 5.95 -13.67 -2.37
N SER A 51 5.09 -13.65 -1.34
CA SER A 51 5.46 -13.10 -0.04
C SER A 51 6.57 -13.96 0.57
N GLN A 52 7.69 -13.32 0.87
CA GLN A 52 8.89 -13.95 1.39
C GLN A 52 9.44 -13.14 2.56
N PRO A 53 9.89 -13.79 3.65
CA PRO A 53 10.61 -13.10 4.70
C PRO A 53 11.80 -12.34 4.13
N ARG A 54 11.97 -11.09 4.56
CA ARG A 54 13.10 -10.24 4.17
C ARG A 54 14.46 -10.92 4.35
N SER A 55 14.61 -11.82 5.32
CA SER A 55 15.84 -12.58 5.59
C SER A 55 16.25 -13.54 4.48
N VAL A 56 15.33 -14.02 3.64
CA VAL A 56 15.62 -14.93 2.51
C VAL A 56 15.72 -14.22 1.17
N VAL A 57 15.37 -12.92 1.13
CA VAL A 57 15.54 -12.08 -0.06
C VAL A 57 16.99 -11.63 -0.17
N ALA A 58 17.63 -11.93 -1.30
CA ALA A 58 19.01 -11.54 -1.56
C ALA A 58 19.13 -10.01 -1.67
N SER A 59 20.26 -9.48 -1.19
CA SER A 59 20.62 -8.08 -1.41
C SER A 59 21.29 -7.91 -2.77
N GLY A 60 21.00 -6.79 -3.45
CA GLY A 60 21.45 -6.49 -4.79
C GLY A 60 20.38 -6.72 -5.86
N GLY A 61 20.81 -6.88 -7.11
CA GLY A 61 19.92 -7.08 -8.24
C GLY A 61 19.25 -5.79 -8.74
N GLU A 62 18.61 -5.91 -9.89
CA GLU A 62 17.90 -4.84 -10.60
C GLU A 62 16.48 -5.33 -10.90
N LEU A 63 15.46 -4.59 -10.45
CA LEU A 63 14.08 -4.82 -10.88
C LEU A 63 13.74 -3.88 -12.03
N ARG A 64 13.37 -4.45 -13.18
CA ARG A 64 13.05 -3.71 -14.41
C ARG A 64 11.54 -3.71 -14.68
N LEU A 65 10.92 -2.54 -14.63
CA LEU A 65 9.49 -2.34 -14.82
C LEU A 65 9.21 -1.57 -16.12
N PRO A 66 8.19 -1.94 -16.90
CA PRO A 66 7.79 -1.18 -18.07
C PRO A 66 6.92 0.02 -17.68
N VAL A 67 7.13 1.15 -18.35
CA VAL A 67 6.25 2.33 -18.33
C VAL A 67 5.87 2.72 -19.75
N GLY A 68 4.77 3.45 -19.92
CA GLY A 68 4.32 4.01 -21.20
C GLY A 68 5.10 5.28 -21.56
N GLY A 69 5.48 6.06 -20.55
CA GLY A 69 6.24 7.29 -20.69
C GLY A 69 6.84 7.76 -19.36
N PHE A 70 7.46 8.94 -19.38
CA PHE A 70 7.93 9.61 -18.17
C PHE A 70 7.16 10.91 -17.86
N GLY A 71 6.03 11.14 -18.53
CA GLY A 71 5.17 12.31 -18.34
C GLY A 71 5.90 13.66 -18.37
N ASP A 72 5.18 14.71 -18.01
CA ASP A 72 5.75 16.01 -17.66
C ASP A 72 5.32 16.47 -16.27
N GLN A 73 4.54 15.67 -15.53
CA GLN A 73 4.01 16.00 -14.21
C GLN A 73 4.42 14.95 -13.18
N TRP A 74 5.28 15.32 -12.23
CA TRP A 74 5.79 14.43 -11.18
C TRP A 74 5.13 14.63 -9.81
N ASN A 75 4.23 15.60 -9.66
CA ASN A 75 3.40 15.72 -8.47
C ASN A 75 2.29 14.65 -8.52
N PRO A 76 2.32 13.58 -7.71
CA PRO A 76 1.34 12.51 -7.79
C PRO A 76 -0.08 12.93 -7.39
N LEU A 77 -0.22 14.06 -6.68
CA LEU A 77 -1.50 14.65 -6.28
C LEU A 77 -2.11 15.53 -7.39
N HIS A 78 -1.36 15.86 -8.45
CA HIS A 78 -1.84 16.69 -9.55
C HIS A 78 -2.73 15.90 -10.53
N ALA A 79 -3.75 16.54 -11.11
CA ALA A 79 -4.73 15.93 -12.02
C ALA A 79 -4.08 15.30 -13.27
N ASP A 80 -3.06 15.96 -13.81
CA ASP A 80 -2.29 15.47 -14.97
C ASP A 80 -1.26 14.37 -14.65
N ALA A 81 -1.08 13.98 -13.38
CA ALA A 81 -0.23 12.83 -13.07
C ALA A 81 -0.90 11.55 -13.55
N ASP A 82 -0.17 10.72 -14.28
CA ASP A 82 -0.66 9.45 -14.80
C ASP A 82 -0.30 8.26 -13.88
N ALA A 83 -0.60 7.04 -14.34
CA ALA A 83 -0.28 5.84 -13.58
C ALA A 83 1.23 5.55 -13.53
N ASP A 84 2.00 5.95 -14.56
CA ASP A 84 3.45 5.75 -14.58
C ASP A 84 4.12 6.72 -13.58
N THR A 85 3.70 7.99 -13.52
CA THR A 85 4.13 8.94 -12.49
C THR A 85 3.90 8.38 -11.09
N ARG A 86 2.69 7.85 -10.81
CA ARG A 86 2.37 7.32 -9.47
C ARG A 86 3.13 6.04 -9.15
N LEU A 87 3.39 5.18 -10.13
CA LEU A 87 4.24 4.00 -9.95
C LEU A 87 5.67 4.41 -9.58
N ILE A 88 6.28 5.30 -10.36
CA ILE A 88 7.65 5.78 -10.16
C ILE A 88 7.76 6.49 -8.80
N THR A 89 6.91 7.48 -8.55
CA THR A 89 6.98 8.27 -7.32
C THR A 89 6.63 7.49 -6.05
N SER A 90 5.98 6.32 -6.15
CA SER A 90 5.69 5.47 -4.98
C SER A 90 6.92 4.92 -4.27
N THR A 91 8.09 4.93 -4.92
CA THR A 91 9.38 4.52 -4.32
C THR A 91 10.13 5.71 -3.68
N LEU A 92 9.74 6.93 -4.06
CA LEU A 92 10.42 8.19 -3.76
C LEU A 92 9.70 9.00 -2.68
N LEU A 93 8.39 8.81 -2.51
CA LEU A 93 7.56 9.62 -1.63
C LEU A 93 7.02 8.83 -0.44
N PRO A 94 6.65 9.52 0.65
CA PRO A 94 6.02 8.89 1.80
C PRO A 94 4.77 8.10 1.46
N ARG A 95 4.63 6.97 2.17
CA ARG A 95 3.41 6.18 2.25
C ARG A 95 3.07 5.93 3.71
N LEU A 96 2.10 6.66 4.25
CA LEU A 96 1.85 6.68 5.70
C LEU A 96 1.14 5.43 6.25
N PHE A 97 0.39 4.70 5.43
CA PHE A 97 -0.34 3.49 5.83
C PHE A 97 -0.16 2.38 4.83
N ASN A 98 0.16 1.16 5.30
CA ASN A 98 0.25 -0.08 4.54
C ASN A 98 -1.04 -0.90 4.62
N ASP A 99 -1.57 -1.27 3.46
CA ASP A 99 -2.78 -2.07 3.31
C ASP A 99 -2.45 -3.56 3.20
N ASP A 100 -3.20 -4.38 3.92
CA ASP A 100 -3.09 -5.85 3.87
C ASP A 100 -3.80 -6.49 2.65
N GLY A 101 -3.84 -7.83 2.59
CA GLY A 101 -4.55 -8.60 1.55
C GLY A 101 -6.02 -8.21 1.35
N THR A 102 -6.66 -7.71 2.40
CA THR A 102 -8.08 -7.35 2.42
C THR A 102 -8.34 -5.85 2.28
N GLY A 103 -7.26 -5.05 2.24
CA GLY A 103 -7.32 -3.59 2.17
C GLY A 103 -7.48 -2.92 3.52
N ASN A 104 -7.13 -3.59 4.62
CA ASN A 104 -7.11 -2.92 5.93
C ASN A 104 -5.80 -2.15 6.07
N PRO A 105 -5.86 -0.84 6.37
CA PRO A 105 -4.68 -0.02 6.55
C PRO A 105 -4.06 -0.25 7.93
N SER A 106 -2.72 -0.22 7.98
CA SER A 106 -1.90 -0.24 9.18
C SER A 106 -0.86 0.88 9.09
N PRO A 107 -0.55 1.62 10.18
CA PRO A 107 0.44 2.68 10.13
C PRO A 107 1.78 2.16 9.63
N ASN A 108 2.41 2.87 8.70
CA ASN A 108 3.77 2.58 8.27
C ASN A 108 4.76 3.10 9.33
N PRO A 109 5.47 2.24 10.07
CA PRO A 109 6.37 2.65 11.15
C PRO A 109 7.54 3.51 10.67
N ASP A 110 7.89 3.46 9.38
CA ASP A 110 8.91 4.34 8.83
C ASP A 110 8.47 5.81 8.92
N TYR A 111 7.18 6.13 8.88
CA TYR A 111 6.69 7.51 8.97
C TYR A 111 5.88 7.79 10.24
N LEU A 112 5.21 6.79 10.80
CA LEU A 112 4.27 6.93 11.92
C LEU A 112 4.65 6.01 13.07
N SER A 113 5.10 6.58 14.19
CA SER A 113 5.39 5.82 15.42
C SER A 113 4.13 5.44 16.19
N ALA A 114 3.06 6.23 16.05
CA ALA A 114 1.75 5.93 16.61
C ALA A 114 0.64 6.69 15.87
N VAL A 115 -0.57 6.11 15.88
CA VAL A 115 -1.78 6.77 15.39
C VAL A 115 -2.90 6.50 16.38
N ASN A 116 -3.66 7.53 16.73
CA ASN A 116 -4.83 7.41 17.60
C ASN A 116 -6.01 8.16 16.97
N ALA A 117 -7.07 7.43 16.65
CA ALA A 117 -8.34 7.99 16.18
C ALA A 117 -9.38 7.92 17.32
N THR A 118 -10.02 9.05 17.61
CA THR A 118 -11.04 9.17 18.66
C THR A 118 -12.23 10.00 18.19
N GLY A 119 -13.38 9.78 18.83
CA GLY A 119 -14.60 10.54 18.60
C GLY A 119 -15.28 10.20 17.28
N ASP A 120 -16.59 10.44 17.24
CA ASP A 120 -17.40 10.19 16.05
C ASP A 120 -17.90 11.50 15.42
N ASN A 121 -17.98 12.59 16.19
CA ASN A 121 -18.40 13.90 15.70
C ASN A 121 -17.98 15.06 16.66
N PRO A 122 -16.87 15.77 16.39
CA PRO A 122 -15.94 15.52 15.29
C PRO A 122 -15.04 14.30 15.58
N GLN A 123 -14.74 13.52 14.54
CA GLN A 123 -13.66 12.53 14.60
C GLN A 123 -12.31 13.26 14.60
N VAL A 124 -11.40 12.81 15.45
CA VAL A 124 -10.05 13.39 15.62
C VAL A 124 -9.01 12.30 15.49
N VAL A 125 -8.07 12.47 14.56
CA VAL A 125 -6.94 11.59 14.35
C VAL A 125 -5.65 12.30 14.75
N THR A 126 -4.92 11.71 15.69
CA THR A 126 -3.59 12.18 16.11
C THR A 126 -2.53 11.25 15.53
N TYR A 127 -1.71 11.78 14.63
CA TYR A 127 -0.53 11.14 14.09
C TYR A 127 0.68 11.51 14.94
N THR A 128 1.47 10.53 15.35
CA THR A 128 2.81 10.75 15.93
C THR A 128 3.84 10.32 14.89
N LEU A 129 4.55 11.29 14.33
CA LEU A 129 5.52 11.09 13.27
C LEU A 129 6.78 10.39 13.81
N ASN A 130 7.44 9.60 12.96
CA ASN A 130 8.76 9.08 13.24
C ASN A 130 9.77 10.24 13.28
N PRO A 131 10.47 10.50 14.40
CA PRO A 131 11.43 11.60 14.50
C PRO A 131 12.64 11.46 13.57
N GLY A 132 12.93 10.25 13.05
CA GLY A 132 13.98 10.03 12.05
C GLY A 132 13.54 10.28 10.61
N ALA A 133 12.25 10.51 10.36
CA ALA A 133 11.74 10.72 9.01
C ALA A 133 12.05 12.13 8.51
N VAL A 134 12.81 12.21 7.42
CA VAL A 134 13.29 13.46 6.83
C VAL A 134 13.03 13.53 5.32
N TRP A 135 12.85 14.74 4.82
CA TRP A 135 12.89 15.02 3.39
C TRP A 135 14.32 14.98 2.85
N GLY A 136 14.49 14.96 1.53
CA GLY A 136 15.79 14.91 0.87
C GLY A 136 16.69 16.12 1.19
N ASP A 137 16.11 17.25 1.62
CA ASP A 137 16.85 18.41 2.14
C ASP A 137 17.27 18.28 3.62
N GLY A 138 16.97 17.13 4.24
CA GLY A 138 17.27 16.82 5.64
C GLY A 138 16.28 17.40 6.66
N LYS A 139 15.25 18.15 6.23
CA LYS A 139 14.23 18.64 7.17
C LYS A 139 13.35 17.50 7.64
N ALA A 140 13.06 17.48 8.94
CA ALA A 140 12.09 16.54 9.50
C ALA A 140 10.70 16.73 8.90
N ILE A 141 10.01 15.62 8.61
CA ILE A 141 8.59 15.64 8.26
C ILE A 141 7.82 16.18 9.47
N SER A 142 6.87 17.09 9.23
CA SER A 142 6.21 17.84 10.30
C SER A 142 4.75 18.15 10.02
N ALA A 143 4.06 18.73 11.01
CA ALA A 143 2.70 19.22 10.85
C ALA A 143 2.54 20.26 9.71
N ALA A 144 3.62 20.99 9.35
CA ALA A 144 3.57 21.96 8.26
C ALA A 144 3.27 21.30 6.91
N ASP A 145 3.78 20.08 6.68
CA ASP A 145 3.57 19.32 5.45
C ASP A 145 2.09 18.92 5.31
N PHE A 146 1.50 18.39 6.40
CA PHE A 146 0.07 18.03 6.44
C PHE A 146 -0.84 19.26 6.27
N ILE A 147 -0.49 20.39 6.89
CA ILE A 147 -1.27 21.63 6.76
C ILE A 147 -1.24 22.10 5.30
N ALA A 148 -0.07 22.07 4.66
CA ALA A 148 0.08 22.54 3.29
C ALA A 148 -0.65 21.62 2.29
N ASP A 149 -0.53 20.29 2.43
CA ASP A 149 -1.27 19.33 1.59
C ASP A 149 -2.79 19.48 1.73
N TRP A 150 -3.29 19.64 2.97
CA TRP A 150 -4.71 19.89 3.20
C TRP A 150 -5.17 21.20 2.57
N GLN A 151 -4.41 22.29 2.73
CA GLN A 151 -4.77 23.58 2.15
C GLN A 151 -4.74 23.57 0.62
N ALA A 152 -3.80 22.84 0.02
CA ALA A 152 -3.70 22.68 -1.42
C ALA A 152 -4.89 21.89 -1.98
N CYS A 153 -5.24 20.74 -1.37
CA CYS A 153 -6.17 19.79 -1.96
C CYS A 153 -7.53 19.64 -1.25
N ASN A 154 -7.92 20.53 -0.31
CA ASN A 154 -9.28 20.51 0.28
C ASN A 154 -10.39 21.00 -0.65
N GLY A 155 -10.07 21.42 -1.88
CA GLY A 155 -11.04 21.85 -2.88
C GLY A 155 -11.56 23.30 -2.74
N GLN A 156 -11.07 24.07 -1.76
CA GLN A 156 -11.45 25.48 -1.63
C GLN A 156 -10.72 26.39 -2.62
N ASN A 157 -9.44 26.11 -2.89
CA ASN A 157 -8.65 26.85 -3.86
C ASN A 157 -8.44 26.02 -5.13
N VAL A 158 -9.30 26.23 -6.12
CA VAL A 158 -9.29 25.49 -7.40
C VAL A 158 -8.09 25.85 -8.30
N SER A 159 -7.24 26.79 -7.92
CA SER A 159 -5.98 27.04 -8.65
C SER A 159 -4.96 25.93 -8.43
N PHE A 160 -5.07 25.17 -7.32
CA PHE A 160 -4.38 23.89 -7.17
C PHE A 160 -5.10 22.84 -7.99
N LYS A 161 -4.44 22.29 -9.02
CA LYS A 161 -5.05 21.28 -9.91
C LYS A 161 -4.93 19.89 -9.30
N CYS A 162 -5.52 19.68 -8.12
CA CYS A 162 -5.50 18.37 -7.46
C CYS A 162 -6.34 17.34 -8.24
N ALA A 163 -5.85 16.10 -8.32
CA ALA A 163 -6.53 14.97 -8.95
C ALA A 163 -7.78 14.54 -8.18
N ASP A 164 -7.71 14.63 -6.85
CA ASP A 164 -8.81 14.34 -5.94
C ASP A 164 -8.76 15.34 -4.77
N THR A 165 -9.94 15.74 -4.30
CA THR A 165 -10.13 16.64 -3.16
C THR A 165 -11.04 16.07 -2.09
N LYS A 166 -11.67 14.90 -2.33
CA LYS A 166 -12.75 14.35 -1.49
C LYS A 166 -12.32 14.14 -0.04
N GLY A 167 -11.24 13.37 0.18
CA GLY A 167 -10.77 13.08 1.54
C GLY A 167 -10.33 14.34 2.30
N MET A 168 -9.66 15.27 1.62
CA MET A 168 -9.21 16.54 2.22
C MET A 168 -10.37 17.50 2.50
N ALA A 169 -11.48 17.43 1.75
CA ALA A 169 -12.68 18.23 1.99
C ALA A 169 -13.41 17.85 3.28
N GLU A 170 -13.30 16.58 3.69
CA GLU A 170 -13.85 16.07 4.97
C GLU A 170 -13.06 16.56 6.19
N VAL A 171 -11.86 17.12 6.00
CA VAL A 171 -11.05 17.68 7.08
C VAL A 171 -11.52 19.09 7.46
N ALA A 172 -11.81 19.29 8.73
CA ALA A 172 -12.18 20.57 9.32
C ALA A 172 -10.95 21.41 9.71
N SER A 173 -9.90 20.78 10.25
CA SER A 173 -8.63 21.44 10.55
C SER A 173 -7.47 20.47 10.68
N VAL A 174 -6.28 20.92 10.32
CA VAL A 174 -5.00 20.28 10.62
C VAL A 174 -4.17 21.21 11.51
N LYS A 175 -3.59 20.69 12.60
CA LYS A 175 -2.76 21.46 13.53
C LYS A 175 -1.59 20.64 14.02
N GLN A 176 -0.52 21.31 14.42
CA GLN A 176 0.49 20.68 15.28
C GLN A 176 -0.15 20.31 16.62
N GLY A 177 0.19 19.12 17.12
CA GLY A 177 -0.24 18.61 18.41
C GLY A 177 0.63 19.12 19.55
N SER A 178 0.72 18.33 20.63
CA SER A 178 1.43 18.73 21.85
C SER A 178 2.96 18.72 21.71
N THR A 179 3.48 18.04 20.69
CA THR A 179 4.92 17.96 20.37
C THR A 179 5.15 18.35 18.90
N ALA A 180 6.41 18.61 18.54
CA ALA A 180 6.78 18.91 17.15
C ALA A 180 6.49 17.77 16.17
N GLN A 181 6.46 16.51 16.66
CA GLN A 181 6.18 15.30 15.89
C GLN A 181 4.69 14.91 15.91
N GLN A 182 3.82 15.67 16.56
CA GLN A 182 2.40 15.36 16.55
C GLN A 182 1.64 16.23 15.56
N VAL A 183 0.77 15.58 14.80
CA VAL A 183 -0.20 16.22 13.90
C VAL A 183 -1.59 15.80 14.34
N VAL A 184 -2.48 16.76 14.57
CA VAL A 184 -3.87 16.54 14.94
C VAL A 184 -4.74 16.96 13.76
N VAL A 185 -5.46 16.00 13.20
CA VAL A 185 -6.42 16.18 12.12
C VAL A 185 -7.83 16.01 12.70
N THR A 186 -8.64 17.05 12.58
CA THR A 186 -10.05 17.02 12.97
C THR A 186 -10.90 16.95 11.70
N TYR A 187 -11.72 15.91 11.58
CA TYR A 187 -12.68 15.73 10.50
C TYR A 187 -14.01 16.40 10.84
N ARG A 188 -14.79 16.75 9.81
CA ARG A 188 -16.11 17.41 9.94
C ARG A 188 -17.18 16.50 10.56
N GLY A 189 -16.98 15.19 10.47
CA GLY A 189 -17.81 14.13 11.05
C GLY A 189 -17.04 12.82 11.04
N ALA A 190 -17.75 11.70 11.23
CA ALA A 190 -17.18 10.37 11.05
C ALA A 190 -16.81 10.15 9.58
N TYR A 191 -15.60 9.66 9.34
CA TYR A 191 -15.02 9.41 8.03
C TYR A 191 -14.08 8.19 8.11
N ASP A 192 -14.58 7.03 7.71
CA ASP A 192 -13.86 5.74 7.87
C ASP A 192 -12.60 5.63 7.00
N ASP A 193 -12.55 6.36 5.87
CA ASP A 193 -11.42 6.36 4.92
C ASP A 193 -10.32 7.37 5.29
N TRP A 194 -10.30 7.83 6.54
CA TRP A 194 -9.29 8.74 7.07
C TRP A 194 -7.83 8.27 6.84
N PRO A 195 -7.46 6.96 6.85
CA PRO A 195 -6.08 6.54 6.60
C PRO A 195 -5.58 6.89 5.19
N SER A 196 -6.50 7.02 4.23
CA SER A 196 -6.20 7.39 2.84
C SER A 196 -5.94 8.89 2.66
N THR A 197 -6.39 9.74 3.60
CA THR A 197 -6.43 11.21 3.43
C THR A 197 -5.04 11.81 3.17
N PHE A 198 -4.04 11.37 3.94
CA PHE A 198 -2.65 11.85 3.85
C PHE A 198 -1.68 10.72 3.46
N ASN A 199 -2.18 9.64 2.85
CA ASN A 199 -1.35 8.44 2.64
C ASN A 199 -0.14 8.73 1.74
N THR A 200 -0.33 9.53 0.69
CA THR A 200 0.75 10.19 -0.04
C THR A 200 0.91 11.61 0.50
N LEU A 201 2.03 11.88 1.17
CA LEU A 201 2.35 13.19 1.74
C LEU A 201 3.40 13.88 0.88
N LEU A 202 3.22 15.17 0.58
CA LEU A 202 4.23 16.02 -0.06
C LEU A 202 4.81 17.02 0.95
N PRO A 203 6.05 17.52 0.74
CA PRO A 203 6.61 18.53 1.61
C PRO A 203 5.90 19.86 1.39
N ALA A 204 5.75 20.66 2.45
CA ALA A 204 5.18 22.00 2.37
C ALA A 204 5.85 22.87 1.31
N ALA A 205 7.16 22.70 1.09
CA ALA A 205 7.91 23.41 0.06
C ALA A 205 7.46 23.06 -1.38
N GLY A 206 7.01 21.83 -1.62
CA GLY A 206 6.54 21.36 -2.92
C GLY A 206 5.07 21.69 -3.22
N VAL A 207 4.32 22.18 -2.23
CA VAL A 207 2.88 22.49 -2.35
C VAL A 207 2.51 23.88 -1.82
N LYS A 208 3.49 24.74 -1.51
CA LYS A 208 3.32 26.03 -0.84
C LYS A 208 2.34 27.01 -1.51
N ASP A 209 2.18 26.91 -2.83
CA ASP A 209 1.32 27.77 -3.65
C ASP A 209 0.92 27.05 -4.95
N PRO A 210 -0.11 27.53 -5.67
CA PRO A 210 -0.57 26.89 -6.91
C PRO A 210 0.50 26.79 -7.99
N GLU A 211 1.38 27.78 -8.11
CA GLU A 211 2.46 27.78 -9.11
C GLU A 211 3.44 26.64 -8.83
N THR A 212 3.88 26.49 -7.59
CA THR A 212 4.78 25.42 -7.17
C THR A 212 4.13 24.05 -7.28
N PHE A 213 2.86 23.92 -6.88
CA PHE A 213 2.12 22.67 -6.99
C PHE A 213 1.94 22.21 -8.45
N ASN A 214 1.59 23.14 -9.35
CA ASN A 214 1.29 22.83 -10.75
C ASN A 214 2.55 22.69 -11.61
N ASP A 215 3.55 23.57 -11.41
CA ASP A 215 4.70 23.74 -12.31
C ASP A 215 6.05 23.47 -11.64
N GLY A 216 6.12 23.37 -10.31
CA GLY A 216 7.36 23.05 -9.58
C GLY A 216 7.85 21.60 -9.78
N TRP A 217 6.93 20.69 -10.11
CA TRP A 217 7.20 19.26 -10.25
C TRP A 217 7.42 18.80 -11.70
N LYS A 218 7.81 19.71 -12.60
CA LYS A 218 8.03 19.38 -14.02
C LYS A 218 9.32 18.60 -14.29
N SER A 219 10.20 18.44 -13.29
CA SER A 219 11.49 17.75 -13.44
C SER A 219 11.82 16.92 -12.20
N LEU A 220 11.71 15.60 -12.31
CA LEU A 220 11.94 14.68 -11.19
C LEU A 220 13.35 14.80 -10.59
N THR A 221 14.37 15.02 -11.42
CA THR A 221 15.75 15.16 -10.95
C THR A 221 16.03 16.47 -10.22
N LYS A 222 15.11 17.45 -10.27
CA LYS A 222 15.23 18.74 -9.58
C LYS A 222 14.41 18.81 -8.29
N VAL A 223 13.63 17.77 -7.99
CA VAL A 223 12.78 17.70 -6.79
C VAL A 223 13.26 16.64 -5.80
N SER A 224 14.53 16.25 -5.87
CA SER A 224 15.13 15.30 -4.91
C SER A 224 14.96 15.75 -3.46
N ASP A 225 15.08 17.06 -3.22
CA ASP A 225 14.86 17.70 -1.91
C ASP A 225 13.43 17.51 -1.39
N TRP A 226 12.49 17.18 -2.28
CA TRP A 226 11.07 16.97 -1.95
C TRP A 226 10.69 15.49 -1.83
N THR A 227 11.66 14.59 -1.93
CA THR A 227 11.45 13.15 -1.79
C THR A 227 11.82 12.69 -0.37
N ALA A 228 11.23 11.59 0.09
CA ALA A 228 11.45 11.04 1.42
C ALA A 228 11.22 9.52 1.45
N GLY A 229 11.57 8.86 0.35
CA GLY A 229 11.34 7.43 0.13
C GLY A 229 12.61 6.58 0.28
N PRO A 230 12.45 5.25 0.25
CA PRO A 230 13.56 4.29 0.33
C PRO A 230 14.48 4.30 -0.90
N PHE A 231 14.02 4.82 -2.03
CA PHE A 231 14.82 5.02 -3.23
C PHE A 231 14.95 6.51 -3.56
N GLN A 232 15.93 6.81 -4.39
CA GLN A 232 16.16 8.13 -4.98
C GLN A 232 16.48 7.99 -6.46
N VAL A 233 16.17 9.03 -7.24
CA VAL A 233 16.52 9.06 -8.67
C VAL A 233 18.03 9.03 -8.84
N ASP A 234 18.50 8.09 -9.65
CA ASP A 234 19.90 8.04 -10.08
C ASP A 234 20.07 8.69 -11.45
N ARG A 235 19.20 8.35 -12.40
CA ARG A 235 19.24 8.90 -13.76
C ARG A 235 17.85 8.93 -14.37
N LEU A 236 17.57 10.00 -15.13
CA LEU A 236 16.46 10.08 -16.07
C LEU A 236 17.00 10.45 -17.45
N ASP A 237 16.80 9.56 -18.42
CA ASP A 237 17.15 9.75 -19.82
C ASP A 237 15.93 9.50 -20.70
N ASP A 238 15.24 10.60 -21.02
CA ASP A 238 14.01 10.55 -21.82
C ASP A 238 14.26 10.08 -23.26
N ARG A 239 15.46 10.32 -23.80
CA ARG A 239 15.84 9.92 -25.17
C ARG A 239 16.04 8.41 -25.25
N GLU A 240 16.70 7.84 -24.25
CA GLU A 240 16.89 6.39 -24.14
C GLU A 240 15.65 5.67 -23.58
N GLY A 241 14.64 6.42 -23.12
CA GLY A 241 13.44 5.85 -22.52
C GLY A 241 13.75 5.09 -21.22
N LEU A 242 14.70 5.60 -20.43
CA LEU A 242 15.21 4.97 -19.22
C LEU A 242 15.17 5.90 -18.00
N LEU A 243 14.63 5.42 -16.89
CA LEU A 243 14.76 6.02 -15.57
C LEU A 243 15.33 4.95 -14.63
N THR A 244 16.39 5.28 -13.89
CA THR A 244 16.94 4.43 -12.83
C THR A 244 16.84 5.12 -11.49
N GLU A 245 16.52 4.32 -10.48
CA GLU A 245 16.56 4.71 -9.07
C GLU A 245 17.47 3.76 -8.32
N LYS A 246 18.10 4.27 -7.27
CA LYS A 246 18.99 3.52 -6.39
C LYS A 246 18.55 3.71 -4.93
N PRO A 247 18.98 2.86 -4.00
CA PRO A 247 18.74 3.08 -2.58
C PRO A 247 19.09 4.51 -2.16
N ASN A 248 18.19 5.12 -1.39
CA ASN A 248 18.41 6.43 -0.77
C ASN A 248 19.35 6.25 0.43
N ALA A 249 20.52 6.89 0.38
CA ALA A 249 21.52 6.78 1.43
C ALA A 249 21.06 7.41 2.76
N GLU A 250 20.14 8.37 2.71
CA GLU A 250 19.56 9.05 3.87
C GLU A 250 18.30 8.34 4.39
N TRP A 251 17.94 7.18 3.82
CA TRP A 251 16.79 6.41 4.28
C TRP A 251 17.01 5.87 5.70
N TRP A 252 16.10 6.22 6.61
CA TRP A 252 16.17 5.87 8.04
C TRP A 252 15.55 4.51 8.37
N GLY A 253 14.75 3.95 7.46
CA GLY A 253 14.12 2.65 7.62
C GLY A 253 15.04 1.51 7.20
N ASP A 254 14.45 0.34 6.98
CA ASP A 254 15.16 -0.82 6.47
C ASP A 254 15.69 -0.55 5.05
N GLN A 255 17.00 -0.71 4.84
CA GLN A 255 17.66 -0.42 3.56
C GLN A 255 17.13 -1.33 2.43
N PRO A 256 16.81 -0.82 1.23
CA PRO A 256 16.26 -1.66 0.17
C PRO A 256 17.09 -2.91 -0.17
N LYS A 257 16.40 -4.01 -0.45
CA LYS A 257 17.04 -5.25 -0.93
C LYS A 257 17.59 -5.09 -2.34
N LEU A 258 16.88 -4.38 -3.21
CA LEU A 258 17.35 -4.08 -4.57
C LEU A 258 18.49 -3.08 -4.56
N ALA A 259 19.49 -3.28 -5.44
CA ALA A 259 20.51 -2.28 -5.70
C ALA A 259 20.04 -1.22 -6.71
N GLN A 260 19.06 -1.55 -7.55
CA GLN A 260 18.52 -0.64 -8.56
C GLN A 260 17.07 -0.99 -8.93
N LEU A 261 16.26 0.05 -9.12
CA LEU A 261 14.99 -0.01 -9.83
C LEU A 261 15.17 0.66 -11.19
N THR A 262 14.61 0.06 -12.23
CA THR A 262 14.74 0.57 -13.59
C THR A 262 13.38 0.60 -14.26
N PHE A 263 12.94 1.79 -14.66
CA PHE A 263 11.72 2.00 -15.45
C PHE A 263 12.10 2.21 -16.90
N ARG A 264 11.52 1.41 -17.80
CA ARG A 264 11.83 1.43 -19.24
C ARG A 264 10.59 1.68 -20.06
N ARG A 265 10.68 2.60 -21.01
CA ARG A 265 9.59 2.91 -21.93
C ARG A 265 9.33 1.74 -22.88
N PHE A 266 8.09 1.26 -22.86
CA PHE A 266 7.56 0.29 -23.81
C PHE A 266 6.11 0.63 -24.14
N ALA A 267 5.77 0.64 -25.43
CA ALA A 267 4.38 0.62 -25.84
C ALA A 267 3.69 -0.63 -25.27
N ALA A 268 2.42 -0.52 -24.87
CA ALA A 268 1.71 -1.60 -24.17
C ALA A 268 1.79 -2.95 -24.91
N LYS A 269 1.62 -2.94 -26.24
CA LYS A 269 1.71 -4.12 -27.10
C LYS A 269 3.06 -4.85 -27.07
N ASP A 270 4.14 -4.15 -26.72
CA ASP A 270 5.51 -4.68 -26.76
C ASP A 270 5.98 -5.22 -25.41
N ARG A 271 5.27 -4.90 -24.31
CA ARG A 271 5.70 -5.24 -22.93
C ARG A 271 5.77 -6.75 -22.71
N ILE A 272 4.81 -7.52 -23.23
CA ILE A 272 4.86 -8.99 -23.14
C ILE A 272 6.11 -9.53 -23.84
N ASN A 273 6.43 -9.04 -25.04
CA ASN A 273 7.61 -9.49 -25.76
C ASN A 273 8.90 -9.08 -25.03
N ALA A 274 8.93 -7.88 -24.41
CA ALA A 274 10.03 -7.45 -23.55
C ALA A 274 10.24 -8.39 -22.35
N LEU A 275 9.17 -8.91 -21.74
CA LEU A 275 9.25 -9.92 -20.68
C LEU A 275 9.89 -11.21 -21.23
N LYS A 276 9.47 -11.70 -22.41
CA LYS A 276 10.06 -12.89 -23.04
C LYS A 276 11.56 -12.74 -23.32
N GLN A 277 11.97 -11.55 -23.75
CA GLN A 277 13.35 -11.21 -24.09
C GLN A 277 14.22 -10.84 -22.88
N ASN A 278 13.72 -11.02 -21.65
CA ASN A 278 14.44 -10.66 -20.43
C ASN A 278 14.84 -9.17 -20.36
N ARG A 279 13.99 -8.27 -20.86
CA ARG A 279 14.20 -6.81 -20.82
C ARG A 279 13.45 -6.12 -19.67
N ILE A 280 12.41 -6.77 -19.15
CA ILE A 280 11.65 -6.39 -17.96
C ILE A 280 11.39 -7.64 -17.09
N ASP A 281 11.01 -7.45 -15.84
CA ASP A 281 10.85 -8.53 -14.86
C ASP A 281 9.42 -8.70 -14.36
N ALA A 282 8.59 -7.66 -14.51
CA ALA A 282 7.16 -7.75 -14.26
C ALA A 282 6.37 -6.90 -15.26
N VAL A 283 5.14 -7.29 -15.56
CA VAL A 283 4.21 -6.52 -16.38
C VAL A 283 2.77 -6.80 -15.97
N ASP A 284 1.98 -5.73 -15.86
CA ASP A 284 0.54 -5.84 -15.71
C ASP A 284 -0.08 -6.51 -16.95
N LEU A 285 -0.75 -7.63 -16.71
CA LEU A 285 -1.43 -8.48 -17.68
C LEU A 285 -2.96 -8.39 -17.50
N THR A 286 -3.47 -7.50 -16.66
CA THR A 286 -4.90 -7.45 -16.31
C THR A 286 -5.80 -7.27 -17.54
N ALA A 287 -5.43 -6.35 -18.44
CA ALA A 287 -6.15 -6.15 -19.71
C ALA A 287 -5.91 -7.27 -20.75
N ASP A 288 -4.93 -8.13 -20.51
CA ASP A 288 -4.42 -9.17 -21.42
C ASP A 288 -4.48 -10.56 -20.76
N SER A 289 -5.36 -10.76 -19.77
CA SER A 289 -5.35 -11.93 -18.89
C SER A 289 -5.55 -13.27 -19.62
N SER A 290 -6.16 -13.23 -20.81
CA SER A 290 -6.27 -14.38 -21.72
C SER A 290 -4.92 -14.96 -22.15
N LYS A 291 -3.83 -14.19 -22.07
CA LYS A 291 -2.46 -14.62 -22.38
C LYS A 291 -1.77 -15.34 -21.22
N SER A 292 -2.41 -15.47 -20.06
CA SER A 292 -1.77 -16.03 -18.85
C SER A 292 -1.21 -17.45 -19.03
N ALA A 293 -1.93 -18.30 -19.77
CA ALA A 293 -1.50 -19.66 -20.06
C ALA A 293 -0.28 -19.72 -21.00
N GLU A 294 -0.14 -18.73 -21.89
CA GLU A 294 1.04 -18.60 -22.75
C GLU A 294 2.26 -18.13 -21.93
N ILE A 295 2.08 -17.11 -21.10
CA ILE A 295 3.15 -16.55 -20.25
C ILE A 295 3.70 -17.60 -19.28
N SER A 296 2.83 -18.41 -18.70
CA SER A 296 3.22 -19.44 -17.72
C SER A 296 4.10 -20.55 -18.32
N LYS A 297 4.17 -20.67 -19.65
CA LYS A 297 5.07 -21.60 -20.36
C LYS A 297 6.47 -21.03 -20.58
N ILE A 298 6.67 -19.73 -20.37
CA ILE A 298 8.00 -19.11 -20.49
C ILE A 298 8.83 -19.53 -19.28
N ALA A 299 10.03 -20.05 -19.54
CA ALA A 299 10.96 -20.41 -18.48
C ALA A 299 11.20 -19.23 -17.52
N ASN A 300 11.20 -19.52 -16.22
CA ASN A 300 11.39 -18.55 -15.15
C ASN A 300 10.32 -17.44 -15.04
N CYS A 301 9.20 -17.55 -15.75
CA CYS A 301 8.05 -16.66 -15.58
C CYS A 301 6.87 -17.37 -14.91
N GLU A 302 6.02 -16.59 -14.26
CA GLU A 302 4.71 -17.00 -13.78
C GLU A 302 3.72 -15.83 -13.88
N VAL A 303 2.42 -16.15 -13.82
CA VAL A 303 1.37 -15.14 -13.66
C VAL A 303 0.87 -15.21 -12.23
N ARG A 304 0.90 -14.05 -11.59
CA ARG A 304 0.38 -13.82 -10.25
C ARG A 304 -0.99 -13.17 -10.37
N GLU A 305 -1.94 -13.61 -9.55
CA GLU A 305 -3.31 -13.10 -9.55
C GLU A 305 -3.65 -12.51 -8.18
N ALA A 306 -4.46 -11.45 -8.19
CA ALA A 306 -5.15 -10.95 -7.03
C ALA A 306 -6.63 -10.76 -7.33
N SER A 307 -7.50 -11.50 -6.62
CA SER A 307 -8.94 -11.31 -6.73
C SER A 307 -9.38 -10.11 -5.90
N VAL A 308 -10.10 -9.16 -6.49
CA VAL A 308 -10.60 -7.97 -5.78
C VAL A 308 -12.13 -8.08 -5.69
N PRO A 309 -12.71 -8.36 -4.51
CA PRO A 309 -14.17 -8.42 -4.36
C PRO A 309 -14.84 -7.12 -4.82
N GLY A 310 -15.78 -7.23 -5.75
CA GLY A 310 -16.48 -6.07 -6.33
C GLY A 310 -15.65 -5.26 -7.34
N GLY A 311 -14.46 -5.73 -7.72
CA GLY A 311 -13.58 -5.07 -8.68
C GLY A 311 -13.00 -6.02 -9.73
N THR A 312 -12.08 -5.50 -10.54
CA THR A 312 -11.35 -6.28 -11.54
C THR A 312 -10.21 -7.04 -10.86
N SER A 313 -10.17 -8.37 -11.04
CA SER A 313 -9.01 -9.17 -10.64
C SER A 313 -7.76 -8.69 -11.36
N GLN A 314 -6.66 -8.56 -10.63
CA GLN A 314 -5.38 -8.17 -11.19
C GLN A 314 -4.59 -9.39 -11.63
N PHE A 315 -3.92 -9.28 -12.79
CA PHE A 315 -3.00 -10.30 -13.28
C PHE A 315 -1.66 -9.63 -13.56
N VAL A 316 -0.58 -10.17 -12.99
CA VAL A 316 0.77 -9.64 -13.19
C VAL A 316 1.69 -10.78 -13.58
N ALA A 317 2.26 -10.71 -14.77
CA ALA A 317 3.32 -11.61 -15.19
C ALA A 317 4.63 -11.19 -14.53
N THR A 318 5.35 -12.11 -13.89
CA THR A 318 6.59 -11.82 -13.14
C THR A 318 7.66 -12.90 -13.37
N ARG A 319 8.91 -12.59 -13.02
CA ARG A 319 9.94 -13.61 -12.78
C ARG A 319 9.57 -14.44 -11.55
N ARG A 320 9.73 -15.77 -11.62
CA ARG A 320 9.46 -16.67 -10.48
C ARG A 320 10.31 -16.35 -9.25
N SER A 321 11.56 -15.93 -9.46
CA SER A 321 12.46 -15.55 -8.37
C SER A 321 12.16 -14.18 -7.77
N LEU A 322 11.34 -13.33 -8.40
CA LEU A 322 10.98 -12.02 -7.86
C LEU A 322 10.15 -12.21 -6.60
N ALA A 323 10.61 -11.69 -5.48
CA ALA A 323 9.96 -11.76 -4.18
C ALA A 323 9.22 -10.44 -3.87
N ASN A 324 8.11 -10.54 -3.13
CA ASN A 324 7.35 -9.41 -2.59
C ASN A 324 6.81 -8.40 -3.61
N TYR A 325 6.63 -8.79 -4.88
CA TYR A 325 6.10 -7.92 -5.94
C TYR A 325 5.20 -8.68 -6.91
N GLY A 326 4.02 -8.18 -7.25
CA GLY A 326 3.15 -8.91 -8.18
C GLY A 326 1.76 -8.32 -8.28
N ALA A 327 0.75 -9.19 -8.28
CA ALA A 327 -0.63 -8.76 -8.22
C ALA A 327 -0.95 -8.44 -6.76
N PHE A 328 -1.02 -7.15 -6.42
CA PHE A 328 -1.20 -6.71 -5.05
C PHE A 328 -2.68 -6.69 -4.62
N GLY A 329 -3.61 -6.59 -5.57
CA GLY A 329 -5.03 -6.45 -5.24
C GLY A 329 -5.27 -5.17 -4.43
N LYS A 330 -5.65 -5.33 -3.16
CA LYS A 330 -5.79 -4.23 -2.20
C LYS A 330 -4.55 -4.02 -1.33
N SER A 331 -3.57 -4.92 -1.40
CA SER A 331 -2.34 -4.80 -0.63
C SER A 331 -1.43 -3.71 -1.17
N SER A 332 -0.54 -3.28 -0.30
CA SER A 332 0.51 -2.32 -0.64
C SER A 332 1.81 -3.02 -1.00
N VAL A 333 2.61 -2.38 -1.86
CA VAL A 333 4.01 -2.75 -2.05
C VAL A 333 4.85 -2.18 -0.91
N ILE A 334 5.72 -3.03 -0.34
CA ILE A 334 6.74 -2.60 0.63
C ILE A 334 8.08 -2.60 -0.11
N TRP A 335 8.39 -1.48 -0.76
CA TRP A 335 9.54 -1.36 -1.65
C TRP A 335 10.89 -1.83 -1.06
N PRO A 336 11.20 -1.57 0.23
CA PRO A 336 12.43 -2.08 0.82
C PRO A 336 12.59 -3.60 0.79
N ASP A 337 11.48 -4.34 0.78
CA ASP A 337 11.44 -5.81 0.85
C ASP A 337 11.39 -6.50 -0.51
N VAL A 338 11.15 -5.73 -1.58
CA VAL A 338 11.17 -6.25 -2.94
C VAL A 338 12.59 -6.65 -3.32
N GLY A 339 12.74 -7.81 -3.94
CA GLY A 339 14.05 -8.31 -4.37
C GLY A 339 13.95 -9.68 -5.03
N TYR A 340 15.04 -10.44 -5.04
CA TYR A 340 15.07 -11.77 -5.67
C TYR A 340 15.45 -12.86 -4.67
N LEU A 341 14.83 -14.02 -4.80
CA LEU A 341 15.29 -15.24 -4.14
C LEU A 341 16.61 -15.69 -4.77
N PRO A 342 17.54 -16.22 -3.95
CA PRO A 342 18.79 -16.79 -4.48
C PRO A 342 18.48 -17.98 -5.42
N PRO A 343 19.37 -18.29 -6.38
CA PRO A 343 19.23 -19.47 -7.22
C PRO A 343 19.08 -20.72 -6.34
N THR A 344 18.09 -21.56 -6.63
CA THR A 344 17.99 -22.88 -6.00
C THR A 344 19.16 -23.73 -6.52
N SER A 345 20.09 -24.07 -5.62
CA SER A 345 21.27 -24.92 -5.88
C SER A 345 20.91 -26.33 -6.31
#